data_AF-A0A959H0D8-F1
#
_entry.id   AF-A0A959H0D8-F1
#
_cell.length_a   1.000
_cell.length_b   1.000
_cell.length_c   1.000
_cell.angle_alpha   90.00
_cell.angle_beta   90.00
_cell.angle_gamma   90.00
#
_symmetry.space_group_name_H-M   'P 1'
#
loop_
_entity.id
_entity.type
_entity.pdbx_description
1 polymer ?
#
loop_
_entity_poly.entity_id
_entity_poly.type
_entity_poly.pdbx_seq_one_letter_code
_entity_poly.pdbx_strand_id
1 'polypeptide(L)'
;ALYRAHTLEKLQLGVAMLSRNTLAVLGPEETPQWQYHILETQYDDVLAAELPATEVYVAAQELLRNPSQESFQDLTSGLFRHHQLLQKDELNALYQCALNYCIRRINDGQPEAYADALSLYRTLLDRDLLLQNGRLSQWTYKNIATTGLRSGEFDWTEDFLHTYRDALLPSERDNAFAF
;
A
#
# COMPACT_ATOMS: atom_id res chain seq x y z
N ALA A 1 27.25 -6.89 11.69
CA ALA A 1 26.28 -7.92 11.25
C ALA A 1 25.04 -7.96 12.14
N LEU A 2 25.15 -8.36 13.42
CA LEU A 2 24.02 -8.49 14.37
C LEU A 2 23.19 -7.21 14.59
N TYR A 3 23.82 -6.05 14.76
CA TYR A 3 23.13 -4.76 14.89
C TYR A 3 22.29 -4.40 13.65
N ARG A 4 22.77 -4.80 12.46
CA ARG A 4 22.16 -4.45 11.16
C ARG A 4 20.93 -5.29 10.85
N ALA A 5 21.02 -6.60 11.10
CA ALA A 5 19.88 -7.51 10.99
C ALA A 5 18.76 -7.09 11.96
N HIS A 6 19.12 -6.67 13.17
CA HIS A 6 18.17 -6.22 14.17
C HIS A 6 17.47 -4.89 13.81
N THR A 7 18.17 -3.97 13.16
CA THR A 7 17.59 -2.73 12.61
C THR A 7 16.59 -3.03 11.50
N LEU A 8 16.97 -3.83 10.49
CA LEU A 8 16.06 -4.19 9.40
C LEU A 8 14.82 -4.94 9.92
N GLU A 9 15.02 -5.87 10.85
CA GLU A 9 13.94 -6.63 11.49
C GLU A 9 12.97 -5.70 12.25
N LYS A 10 13.48 -4.68 12.97
CA LYS A 10 12.65 -3.67 13.63
C LYS A 10 11.87 -2.80 12.64
N LEU A 11 12.49 -2.40 11.53
CA LEU A 11 11.82 -1.63 10.47
C LEU A 11 10.71 -2.46 9.82
N GLN A 12 11.00 -3.72 9.47
CA GLN A 12 10.03 -4.68 8.93
C GLN A 12 8.88 -4.95 9.92
N LEU A 13 9.18 -5.17 11.20
CA LEU A 13 8.18 -5.35 12.24
C LEU A 13 7.32 -4.10 12.42
N GLY A 14 7.90 -2.91 12.40
CA GLY A 14 7.17 -1.63 12.47
C GLY A 14 6.18 -1.47 11.31
N VAL A 15 6.64 -1.69 10.07
CA VAL A 15 5.77 -1.60 8.87
C VAL A 15 4.72 -2.72 8.85
N ALA A 16 5.08 -3.94 9.22
CA ALA A 16 4.15 -5.07 9.26
C ALA A 16 3.10 -4.92 10.38
N MET A 17 3.45 -4.32 11.52
CA MET A 17 2.49 -4.00 12.59
C MET A 17 1.56 -2.85 12.20
N LEU A 18 2.09 -1.81 11.54
CA LEU A 18 1.30 -0.63 11.14
C LEU A 18 0.38 -0.91 9.94
N SER A 19 0.78 -1.80 9.01
CA SER A 19 -0.08 -2.22 7.88
C SER A 19 -1.19 -3.20 8.28
N ARG A 20 -0.96 -4.10 9.25
CA ARG A 20 -1.97 -5.08 9.70
C ARG A 20 -3.11 -4.45 10.51
N ASN A 21 -2.87 -3.35 11.21
CA ASN A 21 -3.91 -2.64 11.97
C ASN A 21 -4.87 -1.84 11.10
N THR A 22 -4.57 -1.62 9.81
CA THR A 22 -5.46 -0.89 8.89
C THR A 22 -6.50 -1.78 8.20
N LEU A 23 -6.38 -3.11 8.33
CA LEU A 23 -7.39 -4.08 7.86
C LEU A 23 -8.52 -4.31 8.87
N ALA A 24 -8.36 -3.89 10.12
CA ALA A 24 -9.46 -3.77 11.05
C ALA A 24 -10.03 -2.36 10.91
N VAL A 25 -11.33 -2.25 10.63
CA VAL A 25 -12.10 -0.99 10.68
C VAL A 25 -12.15 -0.55 12.15
N LEU A 26 -11.04 -0.08 12.68
CA LEU A 26 -10.94 0.51 14.00
C LEU A 26 -11.05 2.00 13.80
N GLY A 27 -12.05 2.60 14.46
CA GLY A 27 -12.21 4.04 14.49
C GLY A 27 -10.97 4.72 15.12
N PRO A 28 -10.79 6.03 14.91
CA PRO A 28 -9.63 6.79 15.39
C PRO A 28 -9.37 6.69 16.91
N GLU A 29 -10.34 6.24 17.70
CA GLU A 29 -10.22 6.09 19.15
C GLU A 29 -9.62 4.74 19.61
N GLU A 30 -9.47 3.75 18.72
CA GLU A 30 -9.00 2.40 19.08
C GLU A 30 -7.57 2.11 18.58
N THR A 31 -6.71 3.13 18.47
CA THR A 31 -5.29 2.96 18.12
C THR A 31 -4.40 3.07 19.37
N PRO A 32 -3.98 1.94 19.98
CA PRO A 32 -3.16 1.97 21.20
C PRO A 32 -1.82 2.72 21.06
N GLN A 33 -1.55 3.60 22.02
CA GLN A 33 -0.35 4.48 22.05
C GLN A 33 1.00 3.75 22.10
N TRP A 34 1.05 2.49 22.52
CA TRP A 34 2.29 1.70 22.57
C TRP A 34 2.85 1.33 21.18
N GLN A 35 2.06 1.55 20.11
CA GLN A 35 2.44 1.27 18.73
C GLN A 35 3.50 2.23 18.17
N TYR A 36 3.72 3.38 18.81
CA TYR A 36 4.69 4.38 18.36
C TYR A 36 6.15 4.13 18.82
N HIS A 37 6.39 3.18 19.73
CA HIS A 37 7.73 2.99 20.34
C HIS A 37 8.75 2.20 19.49
N ILE A 38 8.38 1.70 18.30
CA ILE A 38 9.31 0.92 17.44
C ILE A 38 10.13 1.81 16.49
N LEU A 39 9.86 3.11 16.43
CA LEU A 39 10.30 3.96 15.32
C LEU A 39 11.59 4.78 15.60
N GLU A 40 12.32 4.54 16.69
CA GLU A 40 13.56 5.28 17.02
C GLU A 40 14.83 4.70 16.36
N THR A 41 14.72 4.16 15.14
CA THR A 41 15.93 3.65 14.46
C THR A 41 16.54 4.74 13.60
N GLN A 42 17.72 5.22 14.00
CA GLN A 42 18.47 6.26 13.30
C GLN A 42 18.96 5.71 11.95
N TYR A 43 18.43 6.24 10.85
CA TYR A 43 18.90 5.95 9.50
C TYR A 43 20.15 6.81 9.23
N ASP A 44 21.26 6.19 8.84
CA ASP A 44 22.49 6.89 8.47
C ASP A 44 22.91 6.58 7.02
N ASP A 45 23.79 7.43 6.46
CA ASP A 45 24.25 7.32 5.07
C ASP A 45 24.96 5.99 4.77
N VAL A 46 25.51 5.32 5.79
CA VAL A 46 26.21 4.05 5.66
C VAL A 46 25.21 2.90 5.47
N LEU A 47 24.09 2.91 6.20
CA LEU A 47 22.97 1.98 6.03
C LEU A 47 22.29 2.15 4.67
N ALA A 48 22.10 3.39 4.21
CA ALA A 48 21.53 3.70 2.91
C ALA A 48 22.35 3.12 1.75
N ALA A 49 23.68 3.21 1.83
CA ALA A 49 24.58 2.72 0.79
C ALA A 49 24.69 1.19 0.74
N GLU A 50 24.57 0.49 1.87
CA GLU A 50 24.71 -0.97 1.95
C GLU A 50 23.39 -1.73 1.73
N LEU A 51 22.22 -1.13 2.03
CA LEU A 51 20.92 -1.79 1.95
C LEU A 51 19.89 -0.87 1.27
N PRO A 52 19.84 -0.78 -0.07
CA PRO A 52 18.96 0.14 -0.78
C PRO A 52 17.46 0.00 -0.42
N ALA A 53 17.04 -1.22 -0.05
CA ALA A 53 15.68 -1.49 0.42
C ALA A 53 15.30 -0.74 1.72
N THR A 54 16.26 -0.35 2.56
CA THR A 54 16.01 0.38 3.82
C THR A 54 15.43 1.78 3.59
N GLU A 55 15.76 2.41 2.46
CA GLU A 55 15.20 3.69 2.03
C GLU A 55 13.66 3.63 1.98
N VAL A 56 13.10 2.53 1.48
CA VAL A 56 11.65 2.35 1.33
C VAL A 56 10.97 2.24 2.69
N TYR A 57 11.60 1.56 3.64
CA TYR A 57 11.10 1.46 5.02
C TYR A 57 11.13 2.79 5.74
N VAL A 58 12.18 3.58 5.56
CA VAL A 58 12.29 4.92 6.16
C VAL A 58 11.24 5.86 5.58
N ALA A 59 11.08 5.87 4.26
CA ALA A 59 10.03 6.66 3.61
C ALA A 59 8.62 6.24 4.08
N ALA A 60 8.38 4.95 4.28
CA ALA A 60 7.12 4.46 4.84
C ALA A 60 6.90 4.95 6.28
N GLN A 61 7.94 4.96 7.12
CA GLN A 61 7.84 5.49 8.49
C GLN A 61 7.55 6.99 8.49
N GLU A 62 8.19 7.74 7.60
CA GLU A 62 7.95 9.17 7.48
C GLU A 62 6.51 9.45 7.05
N LEU A 63 5.99 8.73 6.05
CA LEU A 63 4.58 8.85 5.64
C LEU A 63 3.60 8.53 6.78
N LEU A 64 3.93 7.58 7.64
CA LEU A 64 3.09 7.20 8.78
C LEU A 64 3.14 8.22 9.92
N ARG A 65 4.28 8.87 10.15
CA ARG A 65 4.47 9.88 11.20
C ARG A 65 3.99 11.26 10.79
N ASN A 66 4.41 11.70 9.62
CA ASN A 66 4.18 13.02 9.05
C ASN A 66 3.55 12.87 7.65
N PRO A 67 2.27 12.49 7.57
CA PRO A 67 1.60 12.24 6.30
C PRO A 67 1.54 13.52 5.46
N SER A 68 2.24 13.53 4.34
CA SER A 68 2.30 14.66 3.41
C SER A 68 2.45 14.15 1.98
N GLN A 69 2.25 15.03 1.00
CA GLN A 69 2.45 14.67 -0.40
C GLN A 69 3.92 14.31 -0.68
N GLU A 70 4.85 14.98 0.00
CA GLU A 70 6.29 14.74 -0.10
C GLU A 70 6.65 13.35 0.44
N SER A 71 6.22 13.00 1.65
CA SER A 71 6.50 11.68 2.23
C SER A 71 5.84 10.54 1.44
N PHE A 72 4.70 10.81 0.79
CA PHE A 72 4.07 9.88 -0.14
C PHE A 72 4.90 9.68 -1.43
N GLN A 73 5.41 10.78 -2.00
CA GLN A 73 6.27 10.75 -3.18
C GLN A 73 7.58 10.03 -2.91
N ASP A 74 8.17 10.22 -1.74
CA ASP A 74 9.39 9.53 -1.32
C ASP A 74 9.16 8.02 -1.25
N LEU A 75 8.08 7.58 -0.59
CA LEU A 75 7.76 6.16 -0.49
C LEU A 75 7.51 5.53 -1.86
N THR A 76 6.70 6.18 -2.69
CA THR A 76 6.34 5.64 -4.02
C THR A 76 7.54 5.61 -4.96
N SER A 77 8.43 6.61 -4.90
CA SER A 77 9.70 6.64 -5.65
C SER A 77 10.66 5.55 -5.17
N GLY A 78 10.79 5.38 -3.85
CA GLY A 78 11.59 4.30 -3.25
C GLY A 78 11.08 2.92 -3.67
N LEU A 79 9.76 2.69 -3.61
CA LEU A 79 9.13 1.46 -4.09
C LEU A 79 9.41 1.23 -5.57
N PHE A 80 9.26 2.25 -6.41
CA PHE A 80 9.57 2.13 -7.83
C PHE A 80 11.02 1.68 -8.06
N ARG A 81 11.99 2.31 -7.39
CA ARG A 81 13.42 1.99 -7.50
C ARG A 81 13.77 0.60 -6.99
N HIS A 82 13.22 0.21 -5.84
CA HIS A 82 13.76 -0.92 -5.06
C HIS A 82 12.82 -2.13 -4.95
N HIS A 83 11.66 -2.13 -5.62
CA HIS A 83 10.67 -3.20 -5.46
C HIS A 83 11.22 -4.62 -5.71
N GLN A 84 12.20 -4.77 -6.61
CA GLN A 84 12.79 -6.08 -6.94
C GLN A 84 13.66 -6.65 -5.81
N LEU A 85 14.04 -5.82 -4.83
CA LEU A 85 14.85 -6.22 -3.67
C LEU A 85 13.98 -6.67 -2.49
N LEU A 86 12.67 -6.53 -2.59
CA LEU A 86 11.71 -6.75 -1.51
C LEU A 86 10.87 -8.00 -1.79
N GLN A 87 10.57 -8.76 -0.75
CA GLN A 87 9.66 -9.90 -0.81
C GLN A 87 8.21 -9.43 -1.01
N LYS A 88 7.36 -10.33 -1.50
CA LYS A 88 5.94 -10.06 -1.77
C LYS A 88 5.21 -9.48 -0.56
N ASP A 89 5.43 -10.05 0.63
CA ASP A 89 4.78 -9.58 1.86
C ASP A 89 5.26 -8.19 2.30
N GLU A 90 6.55 -7.88 2.07
CA GLU A 90 7.13 -6.57 2.34
C GLU A 90 6.53 -5.51 1.41
N LEU A 91 6.49 -5.82 0.10
CA LEU A 91 5.87 -4.95 -0.91
C LEU A 91 4.41 -4.69 -0.58
N ASN A 92 3.65 -5.73 -0.24
CA ASN A 92 2.26 -5.60 0.15
C ASN A 92 2.11 -4.62 1.33
N ALA A 93 2.88 -4.81 2.40
CA ALA A 93 2.80 -3.93 3.56
C ALA A 93 3.12 -2.46 3.22
N LEU A 94 4.18 -2.22 2.43
CA LEU A 94 4.61 -0.88 2.05
C LEU A 94 3.63 -0.18 1.10
N TYR A 95 3.09 -0.91 0.11
CA TYR A 95 2.05 -0.37 -0.76
C TYR A 95 0.74 -0.08 -0.03
N GLN A 96 0.40 -0.87 0.99
CA GLN A 96 -0.76 -0.56 1.85
C GLN A 96 -0.56 0.75 2.61
N CYS A 97 0.66 1.08 3.09
CA CYS A 97 0.93 2.39 3.68
C CYS A 97 0.61 3.54 2.71
N ALA A 98 1.04 3.42 1.45
CA ALA A 98 0.78 4.40 0.40
C ALA A 98 -0.72 4.50 0.06
N LEU A 99 -1.40 3.35 -0.14
CA LEU A 99 -2.84 3.31 -0.43
C LEU A 99 -3.67 3.93 0.69
N ASN A 100 -3.34 3.62 1.95
CA ASN A 100 -4.04 4.16 3.11
C ASN A 100 -3.94 5.70 3.19
N TYR A 101 -2.80 6.25 2.79
CA TYR A 101 -2.66 7.71 2.66
C TYR A 101 -3.61 8.28 1.60
N CYS A 102 -3.69 7.67 0.41
CA CYS A 102 -4.64 8.10 -0.63
C CYS A 102 -6.10 7.97 -0.17
N ILE A 103 -6.46 6.86 0.48
CA ILE A 103 -7.82 6.61 0.98
C ILE A 103 -8.24 7.68 2.01
N ARG A 104 -7.34 8.05 2.93
CA ARG A 104 -7.61 9.16 3.87
C ARG A 104 -7.91 10.47 3.14
N ARG A 105 -7.06 10.84 2.17
CA ARG A 105 -7.28 12.04 1.35
C ARG A 105 -8.62 12.00 0.58
N ILE A 106 -8.99 10.84 0.04
CA ILE A 106 -10.29 10.64 -0.61
C ILE A 106 -11.44 10.89 0.38
N ASN A 107 -11.36 10.33 1.58
CA ASN A 107 -12.38 10.51 2.62
C ASN A 107 -12.45 11.95 3.14
N ASP A 108 -11.33 12.67 3.11
CA ASP A 108 -11.25 14.11 3.41
C ASP A 108 -11.77 14.99 2.25
N GLY A 109 -12.29 14.39 1.17
CA GLY A 109 -12.88 15.10 0.05
C GLY A 109 -11.88 15.68 -0.94
N GLN A 110 -10.66 15.13 -1.01
CA GLN A 110 -9.64 15.53 -1.99
C GLN A 110 -9.70 14.63 -3.24
N PRO A 111 -10.39 15.02 -4.31
CA PRO A 111 -10.64 14.16 -5.46
C PRO A 111 -9.36 13.78 -6.22
N GLU A 112 -8.29 14.58 -6.14
CA GLU A 112 -7.03 14.29 -6.82
C GLU A 112 -6.39 12.99 -6.32
N ALA A 113 -6.69 12.57 -5.08
CA ALA A 113 -6.17 11.34 -4.49
C ALA A 113 -6.73 10.07 -5.15
N TYR A 114 -7.82 10.14 -5.94
CA TYR A 114 -8.28 9.01 -6.74
C TYR A 114 -7.27 8.60 -7.81
N ALA A 115 -6.61 9.55 -8.46
CA ALA A 115 -5.59 9.28 -9.46
C ALA A 115 -4.35 8.61 -8.83
N ASP A 116 -3.91 9.11 -7.67
CA ASP A 116 -2.80 8.53 -6.90
C ASP A 116 -3.13 7.07 -6.50
N ALA A 117 -4.32 6.83 -5.94
CA ALA A 117 -4.76 5.49 -5.57
C ALA A 117 -4.84 4.54 -6.77
N LEU A 118 -5.35 5.01 -7.92
CA LEU A 118 -5.45 4.20 -9.12
C LEU A 118 -4.08 3.78 -9.65
N SER A 119 -3.10 4.70 -9.62
CA SER A 119 -1.72 4.41 -10.02
C SER A 119 -1.10 3.30 -9.17
N LEU A 120 -1.36 3.33 -7.85
CA LEU A 120 -0.93 2.26 -6.95
C LEU A 120 -1.63 0.93 -7.25
N TYR A 121 -2.95 0.95 -7.50
CA TYR A 121 -3.67 -0.27 -7.86
C TYR A 121 -3.18 -0.89 -9.16
N ARG A 122 -2.95 -0.10 -10.22
CA ARG A 122 -2.33 -0.55 -11.48
C ARG A 122 -1.00 -1.25 -11.20
N THR A 123 -0.14 -0.59 -10.43
CA THR A 123 1.17 -1.12 -10.04
C THR A 123 1.07 -2.45 -9.27
N LEU A 124 0.09 -2.57 -8.37
CA LEU A 124 -0.12 -3.77 -7.58
C LEU A 124 -0.71 -4.93 -8.41
N LEU A 125 -1.56 -4.64 -9.39
CA LEU A 125 -2.10 -5.60 -10.35
C LEU A 125 -1.00 -6.12 -11.28
N ASP A 126 -0.20 -5.23 -11.86
CA ASP A 126 0.89 -5.55 -12.78
C ASP A 126 1.95 -6.46 -12.14
N ARG A 127 2.08 -6.39 -10.81
CA ARG A 127 3.03 -7.18 -10.02
C ARG A 127 2.41 -8.40 -9.33
N ASP A 128 1.16 -8.73 -9.64
CA ASP A 128 0.43 -9.86 -9.03
C ASP A 128 0.39 -9.79 -7.48
N LEU A 129 0.40 -8.58 -6.92
CA LEU A 129 0.46 -8.35 -5.47
C LEU A 129 -0.91 -8.43 -4.81
N LEU A 130 -1.99 -8.15 -5.56
CA LEU A 130 -3.38 -8.21 -5.07
C LEU A 130 -4.01 -9.59 -5.13
N LEU A 131 -3.48 -10.49 -5.97
CA LEU A 131 -4.09 -11.79 -6.19
C LEU A 131 -3.63 -12.78 -5.12
N GLN A 132 -4.60 -13.45 -4.50
CA GLN A 132 -4.39 -14.59 -3.62
C GLN A 132 -4.86 -15.85 -4.34
N ASN A 133 -3.92 -16.76 -4.67
CA ASN A 133 -4.19 -17.95 -5.47
C ASN A 133 -4.90 -17.65 -6.81
N GLY A 134 -4.47 -16.59 -7.50
CA GLY A 134 -5.08 -16.13 -8.75
C GLY A 134 -6.46 -15.50 -8.58
N ARG A 135 -6.85 -15.12 -7.35
CA ARG A 135 -8.14 -14.51 -7.06
C ARG A 135 -8.01 -13.11 -6.50
N LEU A 136 -8.90 -12.22 -6.92
CA LEU A 136 -9.14 -10.94 -6.27
C LEU A 136 -10.34 -11.06 -5.32
N SER A 137 -10.26 -10.39 -4.17
CA SER A 137 -11.44 -10.22 -3.32
C SER A 137 -12.47 -9.32 -4.02
N GLN A 138 -13.76 -9.59 -3.80
CA GLN A 138 -14.84 -8.72 -4.29
C GLN A 138 -14.67 -7.26 -3.85
N TRP A 139 -14.17 -7.03 -2.62
CA TRP A 139 -13.95 -5.70 -2.08
C TRP A 139 -12.82 -4.97 -2.81
N THR A 140 -11.68 -5.63 -3.02
CA THR A 140 -10.57 -5.06 -3.79
C THR A 140 -11.01 -4.72 -5.22
N TYR A 141 -11.75 -5.62 -5.85
CA TYR A 141 -12.28 -5.41 -7.20
C TYR A 141 -13.21 -4.17 -7.28
N LYS A 142 -14.18 -4.07 -6.36
CA LYS A 142 -15.10 -2.91 -6.29
C LYS A 142 -14.37 -1.60 -5.98
N ASN A 143 -13.37 -1.65 -5.10
CA ASN A 143 -12.58 -0.48 -4.75
C ASN A 143 -11.81 0.03 -5.96
N ILE A 144 -11.12 -0.85 -6.71
CA ILE A 144 -10.40 -0.46 -7.92
C ILE A 144 -11.36 0.11 -8.96
N ALA A 145 -12.49 -0.53 -9.20
CA ALA A 145 -13.51 -0.05 -10.13
C ALA A 145 -14.02 1.35 -9.73
N THR A 146 -14.37 1.53 -8.45
CA THR A 146 -14.85 2.81 -7.92
C THR A 146 -13.77 3.89 -8.04
N THR A 147 -12.52 3.57 -7.69
CA THR A 147 -11.40 4.51 -7.82
C THR A 147 -11.17 4.90 -9.27
N GLY A 148 -11.21 3.94 -10.20
CA GLY A 148 -11.11 4.18 -11.64
C GLY A 148 -12.19 5.12 -12.16
N LEU A 149 -13.47 4.82 -11.89
CA LEU A 149 -14.60 5.67 -12.25
C LEU A 149 -14.48 7.09 -11.68
N ARG A 150 -14.08 7.21 -10.41
CA ARG A 150 -13.96 8.51 -9.72
C ARG A 150 -12.76 9.33 -10.18
N SER A 151 -11.71 8.68 -10.67
CA SER A 151 -10.56 9.35 -11.30
C SER A 151 -10.84 9.81 -12.74
N GLY A 152 -11.94 9.37 -13.35
CA GLY A 152 -12.29 9.67 -14.74
C GLY A 152 -11.66 8.74 -15.78
N GLU A 153 -10.95 7.70 -15.35
CA GLU A 153 -10.26 6.73 -16.20
C GLU A 153 -11.23 5.61 -16.66
N PHE A 154 -12.29 6.00 -17.39
CA PHE A 154 -13.40 5.12 -17.73
C PHE A 154 -12.99 3.91 -18.59
N ASP A 155 -12.25 4.15 -19.68
CA ASP A 155 -11.81 3.09 -20.60
C ASP A 155 -10.95 2.04 -19.87
N TRP A 156 -9.98 2.52 -19.08
CA TRP A 156 -9.16 1.62 -18.26
C TRP A 156 -9.99 0.85 -17.23
N THR A 157 -11.01 1.49 -16.66
CA THR A 157 -11.87 0.84 -15.67
C THR A 157 -12.72 -0.26 -16.29
N GLU A 158 -13.26 -0.02 -17.49
CA GLU A 158 -13.97 -1.03 -18.27
C GLU A 158 -13.06 -2.23 -18.58
N ASP A 159 -11.85 -1.97 -19.08
CA ASP A 159 -10.85 -3.01 -19.35
C ASP A 159 -10.50 -3.81 -18.10
N PHE A 160 -10.29 -3.13 -16.95
CA PHE A 160 -10.04 -3.77 -15.66
C PHE A 160 -11.19 -4.70 -15.26
N LEU A 161 -12.44 -4.21 -15.34
CA LEU A 161 -13.63 -4.97 -14.97
C LEU A 161 -13.72 -6.26 -15.80
N HIS A 162 -13.52 -6.17 -17.11
CA HIS A 162 -13.56 -7.34 -17.98
C HIS A 162 -12.38 -8.30 -17.75
N THR A 163 -11.16 -7.77 -17.65
CA THR A 163 -9.93 -8.56 -17.49
C THR A 163 -9.92 -9.36 -16.19
N TYR A 164 -10.36 -8.77 -15.09
CA TYR A 164 -10.28 -9.38 -13.76
C TYR A 164 -11.60 -10.01 -13.30
N ARG A 165 -12.65 -10.02 -14.14
CA ARG A 165 -13.94 -10.67 -13.82
C ARG A 165 -13.75 -12.14 -13.42
N ASP A 166 -12.91 -12.87 -14.12
CA ASP A 166 -12.68 -14.29 -13.83
C ASP A 166 -11.79 -14.52 -12.59
N ALA A 167 -11.06 -13.51 -12.14
CA ALA A 167 -10.31 -13.54 -10.89
C ALA A 167 -11.23 -13.47 -9.65
N LEU A 168 -12.51 -13.09 -9.79
CA LEU A 168 -13.49 -13.18 -8.71
C LEU A 168 -13.96 -14.62 -8.47
N LEU A 169 -14.36 -14.93 -7.24
CA LEU A 169 -15.03 -16.21 -6.93
C LEU A 169 -16.32 -16.33 -7.76
N PRO A 170 -16.63 -17.52 -8.32
CA PRO A 170 -17.83 -17.69 -9.15
C PRO A 170 -19.13 -17.19 -8.51
N SER A 171 -19.28 -17.37 -7.19
CA SER A 171 -20.43 -16.90 -6.40
C SER A 171 -20.53 -15.38 -6.26
N GLU A 172 -19.44 -14.65 -6.52
CA GLU A 172 -19.32 -13.20 -6.32
C GLU A 172 -19.31 -12.41 -7.64
N ARG A 173 -19.12 -13.10 -8.78
CA ARG A 173 -18.96 -12.49 -10.11
C ARG A 173 -20.12 -11.59 -10.50
N ASP A 174 -21.35 -12.09 -10.37
CA ASP A 174 -22.53 -11.34 -10.83
C ASP A 174 -22.82 -10.12 -9.94
N ASN A 175 -22.59 -10.23 -8.63
CA ASN A 175 -22.80 -9.12 -7.68
C ASN A 175 -21.68 -8.07 -7.66
N ALA A 176 -20.48 -8.42 -8.15
CA ALA A 176 -19.36 -7.51 -8.24
C ALA A 176 -19.30 -6.78 -9.58
N PHE A 177 -19.67 -7.46 -10.67
CA PHE A 177 -19.64 -6.91 -12.02
C PHE A 177 -20.81 -5.95 -12.30
N ALA A 178 -21.97 -6.17 -11.68
CA ALA A 178 -23.17 -5.34 -11.89
C ALA A 178 -23.27 -4.09 -10.99
N PHE A 179 -22.22 -3.78 -10.21
CA PHE A 179 -22.21 -2.66 -9.26
C PHE A 179 -21.84 -1.34 -9.93
#